data_AF-A0A7S4W507-F1
#
_entry.id   AF-A0A7S4W507-F1
#
_cell.length_a   1.000
_cell.length_b   1.000
_cell.length_c   1.000
_cell.angle_alpha   90.00
_cell.angle_beta   90.00
_cell.angle_gamma   90.00
#
_symmetry.space_group_name_H-M   'P 1'
#
loop_
_entity.id
_entity.type
_entity.pdbx_description
1 polymer ?
#
loop_
_entity_poly.entity_id
_entity_poly.type
_entity_poly.pdbx_seq_one_letter_code
_entity_poly.pdbx_strand_id
1 'polypeptide(L)'
;VVGSCGASSGSTRAGLHLWGNACSPDRRWTMAAEDAASETIDLELRSLGGDLGQVSVKATALAREVVERARSLLGNPRGVVTLVHGAAAISECEPVGAQVTHGAAIQCLVAPFSDEQRRDVVSSALSGRALGEAGWQIWESIDCLEDVMDLTNVTLPSTLASITFSKWFNRSLATVVFPGSLRSITFGDRFNQGLEDVKFPGGLQSIAFGRFFDQSLAKVALPADLQDLTFGFAFNQSMDGVELPG
;
A
#
# COMPACT_ATOMS: atom_id res chain seq x y z
N VAL A 1 13.12 -54.48 -20.03
CA VAL A 1 12.88 -55.30 -21.24
C VAL A 1 11.94 -56.42 -20.83
N VAL A 2 10.66 -56.26 -21.23
CA VAL A 2 9.64 -57.27 -21.63
C VAL A 2 9.30 -58.39 -20.62
N GLY A 3 8.06 -58.75 -20.30
CA GLY A 3 6.70 -58.40 -20.76
C GLY A 3 5.72 -59.40 -20.10
N SER A 4 4.52 -58.99 -19.67
CA SER A 4 3.20 -59.39 -20.24
C SER A 4 2.36 -60.01 -19.11
N CYS A 5 1.29 -59.35 -18.65
CA CYS A 5 -0.12 -59.45 -19.06
C CYS A 5 -0.83 -60.77 -18.66
N GLY A 6 -1.96 -60.63 -17.96
CA GLY A 6 -2.96 -61.70 -17.84
C GLY A 6 -3.84 -61.60 -16.58
N ALA A 7 -4.94 -60.85 -16.67
CA ALA A 7 -6.01 -60.83 -15.67
C ALA A 7 -6.99 -62.00 -15.88
N SER A 8 -7.61 -62.51 -14.81
CA SER A 8 -9.08 -62.56 -14.67
C SER A 8 -9.59 -63.46 -13.52
N SER A 9 -10.69 -63.00 -12.91
CA SER A 9 -11.74 -63.76 -12.19
C SER A 9 -11.36 -64.35 -10.81
N GLY A 10 -12.18 -64.33 -9.77
CA GLY A 10 -13.51 -63.78 -9.59
C GLY A 10 -14.20 -64.46 -8.38
N SER A 11 -14.76 -63.64 -7.49
CA SER A 11 -15.94 -63.89 -6.63
C SER A 11 -15.90 -64.98 -5.53
N THR A 12 -16.05 -64.55 -4.25
CA THR A 12 -17.27 -64.84 -3.44
C THR A 12 -17.46 -63.94 -2.20
N ARG A 13 -18.64 -63.28 -2.17
CA ARG A 13 -19.62 -63.01 -1.08
C ARG A 13 -19.30 -62.34 0.28
N ALA A 14 -20.29 -61.48 0.62
CA ALA A 14 -20.78 -61.00 1.93
C ALA A 14 -20.02 -59.82 2.56
N GLY A 15 -20.63 -58.72 3.01
CA GLY A 15 -22.02 -58.31 3.16
C GLY A 15 -22.07 -56.95 3.90
N LEU A 16 -23.28 -56.41 4.06
CA LEU A 16 -23.70 -55.28 4.94
C LEU A 16 -23.67 -53.84 4.36
N HIS A 17 -24.89 -53.42 4.00
CA HIS A 17 -25.56 -52.13 4.23
C HIS A 17 -24.96 -50.80 3.71
N LEU A 18 -25.45 -50.38 2.54
CA LEU A 18 -25.86 -49.00 2.25
C LEU A 18 -27.15 -49.04 1.43
N TRP A 19 -28.30 -48.69 2.04
CA TRP A 19 -29.44 -48.13 1.30
C TRP A 19 -29.13 -46.63 1.14
N GLY A 20 -29.07 -46.05 -0.05
CA GLY A 20 -30.18 -45.86 -1.00
C GLY A 20 -30.85 -44.53 -0.64
N ASN A 21 -30.94 -43.49 -1.47
CA ASN A 21 -31.36 -43.45 -2.86
C ASN A 21 -30.97 -42.08 -3.46
N ALA A 22 -30.32 -42.06 -4.63
CA ALA A 22 -30.93 -41.83 -5.94
C ALA A 22 -31.43 -40.38 -6.16
N CYS A 23 -30.59 -39.59 -6.84
CA CYS A 23 -31.01 -38.39 -7.56
C CYS A 23 -32.05 -38.79 -8.62
N SER A 24 -33.27 -38.30 -8.49
CA SER A 24 -34.26 -38.28 -9.58
C SER A 24 -34.15 -36.95 -10.34
N PRO A 25 -34.10 -36.95 -11.67
CA PRO A 25 -34.17 -35.73 -12.47
C PRO A 25 -35.63 -35.56 -12.92
N ASP A 26 -36.45 -34.87 -12.13
CA ASP A 26 -37.71 -34.29 -12.64
C ASP A 26 -38.35 -33.38 -11.59
N ARG A 27 -37.97 -32.10 -11.62
CA ARG A 27 -38.84 -30.99 -11.22
C ARG A 27 -38.62 -29.83 -12.17
N ARG A 28 -39.45 -29.83 -13.22
CA ARG A 28 -40.22 -28.69 -13.71
C ARG A 28 -39.67 -27.34 -13.24
N TRP A 29 -38.89 -26.70 -14.12
CA TRP A 29 -38.54 -25.29 -14.01
C TRP A 29 -39.82 -24.45 -14.09
N THR A 30 -40.50 -24.27 -12.95
CA THR A 30 -41.43 -23.16 -12.81
C THR A 30 -40.58 -21.93 -12.58
N MET A 31 -40.53 -21.07 -13.59
CA MET A 31 -40.24 -19.64 -13.50
C MET A 31 -40.71 -19.07 -12.16
N ALA A 32 -39.78 -18.95 -11.21
CA ALA A 32 -39.92 -18.23 -9.94
C ALA A 32 -38.52 -17.94 -9.36
N ALA A 33 -37.57 -17.62 -10.24
CA ALA A 33 -36.24 -17.11 -9.88
C ALA A 33 -35.94 -15.78 -10.58
N GLU A 34 -36.99 -15.08 -10.99
CA GLU A 34 -37.01 -13.65 -11.29
C GLU A 34 -37.99 -13.05 -10.27
N ASP A 35 -37.59 -12.00 -9.56
CA ASP A 35 -38.30 -11.31 -8.46
C ASP A 35 -37.86 -11.62 -7.00
N ALA A 36 -36.61 -12.04 -6.77
CA ALA A 36 -35.92 -11.49 -5.61
C ALA A 36 -35.45 -10.09 -6.01
N ALA A 37 -36.36 -9.12 -5.83
CA ALA A 37 -36.08 -7.71 -6.08
C ALA A 37 -34.69 -7.37 -5.52
N SER A 38 -33.92 -6.66 -6.35
CA SER A 38 -32.71 -5.94 -5.99
C SER A 38 -33.01 -5.03 -4.79
N GLU A 39 -33.06 -5.58 -3.58
CA GLU A 39 -33.37 -4.84 -2.37
C GLU A 39 -32.17 -3.95 -2.10
N THR A 40 -32.31 -2.71 -2.53
CA THR A 40 -31.34 -1.66 -2.24
C THR A 40 -31.59 -1.20 -0.81
N ILE A 41 -30.51 -1.10 -0.03
CA ILE A 41 -30.54 -0.46 1.27
C ILE A 41 -29.91 0.92 1.15
N ASP A 42 -30.58 1.88 1.77
CA ASP A 42 -30.07 3.23 1.94
C ASP A 42 -29.29 3.30 3.25
N LEU A 43 -28.10 3.88 3.20
CA LEU A 43 -27.21 4.04 4.35
C LEU A 43 -26.87 5.53 4.53
N GLU A 44 -26.90 6.01 5.77
CA GLU A 44 -26.45 7.36 6.10
C GLU A 44 -24.99 7.30 6.57
N LEU A 45 -24.06 7.82 5.78
CA LEU A 45 -22.65 7.83 6.13
C LEU A 45 -22.31 9.09 6.92
N ARG A 46 -21.60 8.92 8.03
CA ARG A 46 -21.19 10.02 8.93
C ARG A 46 -19.71 9.88 9.26
N SER A 47 -19.01 11.00 9.36
CA SER A 47 -17.63 11.08 9.84
C SER A 47 -17.59 11.77 11.21
N LEU A 48 -16.41 11.84 11.84
CA LEU A 48 -16.25 12.68 13.03
C LEU A 48 -16.42 14.17 12.72
N GLY A 49 -16.19 14.59 11.47
CA GLY A 49 -16.33 15.97 11.00
C GLY A 49 -17.76 16.35 10.58
N GLY A 50 -18.72 15.43 10.68
CA GLY A 50 -20.11 15.64 10.27
C GLY A 50 -20.59 14.65 9.22
N ASP A 51 -21.77 14.93 8.67
CA ASP A 51 -22.47 14.05 7.74
C ASP A 51 -21.77 14.01 6.37
N LEU A 52 -21.58 12.80 5.84
CA LEU A 52 -21.01 12.56 4.50
C LEU A 52 -22.10 12.38 3.44
N GLY A 53 -23.34 12.12 3.86
CA GLY A 53 -24.51 11.97 2.99
C GLY A 53 -25.05 10.55 2.94
N GLN A 54 -26.04 10.35 2.07
CA GLN A 54 -26.74 9.08 1.90
C GLN A 54 -26.18 8.30 0.71
N VAL A 55 -26.05 6.98 0.86
CA VAL A 55 -25.57 6.07 -0.19
C VAL A 55 -26.53 4.88 -0.31
N SER A 56 -26.98 4.60 -1.54
CA SER A 56 -27.80 3.43 -1.85
C SER A 56 -26.93 2.31 -2.43
N VAL A 57 -27.00 1.11 -1.84
CA VAL A 57 -26.27 -0.09 -2.29
C VAL A 57 -27.21 -1.28 -2.33
N LYS A 58 -26.92 -2.29 -3.17
CA LYS A 58 -27.62 -3.57 -3.08
C LYS A 58 -27.35 -4.20 -1.72
N ALA A 59 -28.36 -4.75 -1.06
CA ALA A 59 -28.19 -5.49 0.20
C ALA A 59 -27.15 -6.63 0.09
N THR A 60 -27.01 -7.21 -1.10
CA THR A 60 -26.06 -8.29 -1.41
C THR A 60 -24.64 -7.82 -1.74
N ALA A 61 -24.41 -6.51 -1.91
CA ALA A 61 -23.08 -5.96 -2.16
C ALA A 61 -22.17 -6.17 -0.95
N LEU A 62 -20.88 -6.43 -1.18
CA LEU A 62 -19.93 -6.56 -0.08
C LEU A 62 -19.71 -5.20 0.58
N ALA A 63 -19.54 -5.18 1.91
CA ALA A 63 -19.33 -3.92 2.63
C ALA A 63 -18.07 -3.15 2.18
N ARG A 64 -17.09 -3.83 1.55
CA ARG A 64 -15.94 -3.15 0.91
C ARG A 64 -16.35 -2.10 -0.14
N GLU A 65 -17.46 -2.33 -0.86
CA GLU A 65 -17.96 -1.35 -1.83
C GLU A 65 -18.45 -0.07 -1.13
N VAL A 66 -18.99 -0.21 0.08
CA VAL A 66 -19.38 0.93 0.92
C VAL A 66 -18.13 1.62 1.49
N VAL A 67 -17.10 0.86 1.88
CA VAL A 67 -15.81 1.42 2.30
C VAL A 67 -15.17 2.26 1.21
N GLU A 68 -15.16 1.78 -0.04
CA GLU A 68 -14.63 2.53 -1.19
C GLU A 68 -15.39 3.85 -1.42
N ARG A 69 -16.73 3.82 -1.32
CA ARG A 69 -17.55 5.03 -1.42
C ARG A 69 -17.29 5.99 -0.26
N ALA A 70 -17.24 5.48 0.98
CA ALA A 70 -16.90 6.28 2.16
C ALA A 70 -15.53 6.93 2.03
N ARG A 71 -14.52 6.19 1.53
CA ARG A 71 -13.17 6.69 1.27
C ARG A 71 -13.19 7.84 0.26
N SER A 72 -13.94 7.70 -0.83
CA SER A 72 -14.10 8.76 -1.83
C SER A 72 -14.75 10.02 -1.23
N LEU A 73 -15.81 9.86 -0.45
CA LEU A 73 -16.49 10.98 0.24
C LEU A 73 -15.61 11.67 1.28
N LEU A 74 -14.72 10.93 1.94
CA LEU A 74 -13.72 11.45 2.87
C LEU A 74 -12.52 12.12 2.17
N GLY A 75 -12.52 12.22 0.85
CA GLY A 75 -11.43 12.84 0.09
C GLY A 75 -10.17 11.98 0.00
N ASN A 76 -10.32 10.65 -0.08
CA ASN A 76 -9.22 9.69 -0.12
C ASN A 76 -8.21 9.85 1.03
N PRO A 77 -8.65 9.67 2.29
CA PRO A 77 -7.81 9.88 3.45
C PRO A 77 -6.63 8.91 3.51
N ARG A 78 -5.53 9.36 4.13
CA ARG A 78 -4.35 8.54 4.44
C ARG A 78 -4.63 7.65 5.65
N GLY A 79 -5.14 6.46 5.40
CA GLY A 79 -5.44 5.50 6.46
C GLY A 79 -6.42 4.42 6.03
N VAL A 80 -6.74 3.56 6.98
CA VAL A 80 -7.76 2.52 6.89
C VAL A 80 -9.12 3.15 7.20
N VAL A 81 -10.07 3.01 6.28
CA VAL A 81 -11.45 3.45 6.49
C VAL A 81 -12.24 2.27 7.03
N THR A 82 -12.72 2.40 8.27
CA THR A 82 -13.52 1.37 8.94
C THR A 82 -14.95 1.87 9.07
N LEU A 83 -15.90 1.02 8.68
CA LEU A 83 -17.33 1.29 8.89
C LEU A 83 -17.78 0.68 10.22
N VAL A 84 -18.52 1.45 11.00
CA VAL A 84 -19.04 1.04 12.31
C VAL A 84 -20.53 1.32 12.37
N HIS A 85 -21.31 0.36 12.85
CA HIS A 85 -22.74 0.51 13.13
C HIS A 85 -22.99 0.22 14.62
N GLY A 86 -23.49 1.22 15.35
CA GLY A 86 -23.59 1.15 16.81
C GLY A 86 -22.20 0.96 17.45
N ALA A 87 -21.97 -0.19 18.07
CA ALA A 87 -20.69 -0.55 18.71
C ALA A 87 -19.88 -1.61 17.92
N ALA A 88 -20.37 -2.05 16.76
CA ALA A 88 -19.76 -3.13 15.98
C ALA A 88 -19.12 -2.62 14.69
N ALA A 89 -17.91 -3.10 14.38
CA ALA A 89 -17.29 -2.90 13.08
C ALA A 89 -17.99 -3.77 12.02
N ILE A 90 -18.16 -3.22 10.82
CA ILE A 90 -18.74 -3.92 9.68
C ILE A 90 -17.62 -4.65 8.94
N SER A 91 -17.79 -5.94 8.74
CA SER A 91 -16.89 -6.81 7.99
C SER A 91 -16.96 -6.51 6.49
N GLU A 92 -15.83 -6.10 5.90
CA GLU A 92 -15.68 -5.80 4.47
C GLU A 92 -15.88 -7.02 3.54
N CYS A 93 -15.79 -8.23 4.11
CA CYS A 93 -15.89 -9.49 3.38
C CYS A 93 -17.29 -10.09 3.36
N GLU A 94 -18.26 -9.44 4.01
CA GLU A 94 -19.64 -9.91 4.09
C GLU A 94 -20.60 -8.93 3.38
N PRO A 95 -21.75 -9.42 2.89
CA PRO A 95 -22.79 -8.56 2.36
C PRO A 95 -23.25 -7.52 3.37
N VAL A 96 -23.42 -6.27 2.93
CA VAL A 96 -23.78 -5.17 3.83
C VAL A 96 -25.17 -5.34 4.43
N GLY A 97 -26.15 -5.84 3.66
CA GLY A 97 -27.51 -6.08 4.13
C GLY A 97 -27.64 -7.25 5.12
N ALA A 98 -26.60 -8.08 5.27
CA ALA A 98 -26.54 -9.10 6.32
C ALA A 98 -26.10 -8.50 7.67
N GLN A 99 -25.51 -7.29 7.66
CA GLN A 99 -24.88 -6.67 8.82
C GLN A 99 -25.65 -5.43 9.32
N VAL A 100 -26.36 -4.73 8.43
CA VAL A 100 -27.11 -3.52 8.75
C VAL A 100 -28.46 -3.48 8.02
N THR A 101 -29.39 -2.65 8.51
CA THR A 101 -30.73 -2.49 7.95
C THR A 101 -30.85 -1.22 7.10
N HIS A 102 -31.90 -1.13 6.28
CA HIS A 102 -32.25 0.08 5.55
C HIS A 102 -32.37 1.29 6.50
N GLY A 103 -31.76 2.42 6.14
CA GLY A 103 -31.72 3.65 6.92
C GLY A 103 -30.69 3.65 8.06
N ALA A 104 -29.81 2.65 8.14
CA ALA A 104 -28.80 2.60 9.19
C ALA A 104 -27.81 3.78 9.07
N ALA A 105 -27.51 4.39 10.21
CA ALA A 105 -26.44 5.38 10.33
C ALA A 105 -25.09 4.67 10.55
N ILE A 106 -24.18 4.83 9.59
CA ILE A 106 -22.87 4.20 9.58
C ILE A 106 -21.81 5.25 9.88
N GLN A 107 -21.06 5.02 10.95
CA GLN A 107 -19.91 5.84 11.29
C GLN A 107 -18.69 5.38 10.49
N CYS A 108 -18.13 6.27 9.69
CA CYS A 108 -16.87 6.08 8.97
C CYS A 108 -15.73 6.63 9.82
N LEU A 109 -14.84 5.75 10.24
CA LEU A 109 -13.64 6.09 11.00
C LEU A 109 -12.41 5.93 10.13
N VAL A 110 -11.47 6.88 10.23
CA VAL A 110 -10.16 6.77 9.58
C VAL A 110 -9.13 6.50 10.65
N ALA A 111 -8.50 5.33 10.60
CA ALA A 111 -7.34 5.01 11.43
C ALA A 111 -6.06 5.10 10.58
N PRO A 112 -4.93 5.54 11.15
CA PRO A 112 -3.65 5.46 10.44
C PRO A 112 -3.30 3.99 10.15
N PHE A 113 -2.51 3.75 9.09
CA PHE A 113 -1.93 2.42 8.85
C PHE A 113 -1.02 2.02 10.00
N SER A 114 -1.04 0.74 10.40
CA SER A 114 -0.19 0.26 11.48
C SER A 114 1.28 0.28 11.07
N ASP A 115 2.18 0.39 12.05
CA ASP A 115 3.63 0.33 11.79
C ASP A 115 4.07 -0.99 11.16
N GLU A 116 3.35 -2.08 11.41
CA GLU A 116 3.57 -3.36 10.74
C GLU A 116 3.21 -3.29 9.26
N GLN A 117 2.03 -2.79 8.91
CA GLN A 117 1.60 -2.60 7.52
C GLN A 117 2.57 -1.68 6.76
N ARG A 118 2.97 -0.56 7.37
CA ARG A 118 3.94 0.38 6.78
C ARG A 118 5.29 -0.31 6.54
N ARG A 119 5.84 -1.01 7.54
CA ARG A 119 7.13 -1.71 7.42
C ARG A 119 7.11 -2.80 6.35
N ASP A 120 6.04 -3.58 6.28
CA ASP A 120 5.90 -4.66 5.30
C ASP A 120 5.86 -4.11 3.87
N VAL A 121 5.12 -3.02 3.66
CA VAL A 121 5.05 -2.33 2.36
C VAL A 121 6.39 -1.70 1.99
N VAL A 122 7.06 -1.02 2.93
CA VAL A 122 8.39 -0.44 2.70
C VAL A 122 9.40 -1.54 2.32
N SER A 123 9.44 -2.63 3.09
CA SER A 123 10.32 -3.77 2.82
C SER A 123 10.03 -4.40 1.45
N SER A 124 8.76 -4.54 1.09
CA SER A 124 8.35 -5.07 -0.21
C SER A 124 8.77 -4.15 -1.37
N ALA A 125 8.51 -2.84 -1.23
CA ALA A 125 8.85 -1.85 -2.26
C ALA A 125 10.36 -1.76 -2.48
N LEU A 126 11.15 -1.65 -1.41
CA LEU A 126 12.61 -1.53 -1.48
C LEU A 126 13.30 -2.83 -1.92
N SER A 127 12.65 -3.99 -1.78
CA SER A 127 13.13 -5.26 -2.35
C SER A 127 12.70 -5.49 -3.81
N GLY A 128 12.04 -4.51 -4.43
CA GLY A 128 11.59 -4.58 -5.83
C GLY A 128 10.37 -5.47 -6.05
N ARG A 129 9.63 -5.84 -5.00
CA ARG A 129 8.36 -6.57 -5.14
C ARG A 129 7.26 -5.61 -5.57
N ALA A 130 6.44 -6.05 -6.52
CA ALA A 130 5.27 -5.29 -6.94
C ALA A 130 4.27 -5.15 -5.78
N LEU A 131 3.80 -3.93 -5.55
CA LEU A 131 2.72 -3.65 -4.62
C LEU A 131 1.37 -3.81 -5.33
N GLY A 132 0.39 -4.43 -4.66
CA GLY A 132 -1.02 -4.36 -5.07
C GLY A 132 -1.62 -2.99 -4.74
N GLU A 133 -2.86 -2.73 -5.16
CA GLU A 133 -3.53 -1.43 -4.96
C GLU A 133 -3.53 -0.95 -3.49
N ALA A 134 -3.87 -1.83 -2.55
CA ALA A 134 -3.83 -1.51 -1.12
C ALA A 134 -2.39 -1.22 -0.62
N GLY A 135 -1.40 -1.93 -1.17
CA GLY A 135 0.00 -1.68 -0.88
C GLY A 135 0.46 -0.32 -1.39
N TRP A 136 0.02 0.09 -2.59
CA TRP A 136 0.28 1.42 -3.14
C TRP A 136 -0.35 2.53 -2.33
N GLN A 137 -1.55 2.33 -1.78
CA GLN A 137 -2.17 3.31 -0.88
C GLN A 137 -1.34 3.53 0.39
N ILE A 138 -0.78 2.45 0.96
CA ILE A 138 0.12 2.56 2.11
C ILE A 138 1.43 3.23 1.69
N TRP A 139 2.01 2.85 0.54
CA TRP A 139 3.25 3.43 0.03
C TRP A 139 3.13 4.94 -0.19
N GLU A 140 2.08 5.41 -0.84
CA GLU A 140 1.77 6.84 -1.03
C GLU A 140 1.36 7.57 0.26
N SER A 141 1.30 6.88 1.39
CA SER A 141 1.16 7.51 2.70
C SER A 141 2.49 7.64 3.45
N ILE A 142 3.56 7.00 2.95
CA ILE A 142 4.88 7.06 3.57
C ILE A 142 5.50 8.44 3.35
N ASP A 143 5.78 9.11 4.45
CA ASP A 143 6.39 10.43 4.53
C ASP A 143 7.87 10.38 4.95
N CYS A 144 8.32 9.28 5.55
CA CYS A 144 9.71 9.05 5.89
C CYS A 144 10.18 7.64 5.49
N LEU A 145 11.39 7.56 4.94
CA LEU A 145 12.11 6.30 4.73
C LEU A 145 13.39 6.30 5.56
N GLU A 146 13.61 5.23 6.31
CA GLU A 146 14.78 5.06 7.18
C GLU A 146 15.57 3.81 6.81
N ASP A 147 16.87 3.84 7.12
CA ASP A 147 17.83 2.76 6.85
C ASP A 147 17.82 2.25 5.39
N VAL A 148 17.64 3.16 4.43
CA VAL A 148 17.57 2.81 3.00
C VAL A 148 18.92 2.30 2.51
N MET A 149 18.94 1.09 1.95
CA MET A 149 20.16 0.44 1.43
C MET A 149 20.28 0.51 -0.10
N ASP A 150 19.15 0.65 -0.80
CA ASP A 150 19.09 0.74 -2.26
C ASP A 150 17.80 1.45 -2.69
N LEU A 151 17.87 2.22 -3.79
CA LEU A 151 16.74 2.87 -4.46
C LEU A 151 16.67 2.50 -5.95
N THR A 152 17.47 1.53 -6.39
CA THR A 152 17.50 1.08 -7.79
C THR A 152 16.12 0.58 -8.19
N ASN A 153 15.56 1.18 -9.25
CA ASN A 153 14.23 0.85 -9.80
C ASN A 153 13.06 1.03 -8.82
N VAL A 154 13.21 1.88 -7.79
CA VAL A 154 12.13 2.22 -6.87
C VAL A 154 11.48 3.54 -7.30
N THR A 155 10.16 3.54 -7.47
CA THR A 155 9.40 4.79 -7.58
C THR A 155 9.05 5.26 -6.17
N LEU A 156 9.66 6.36 -5.74
CA LEU A 156 9.43 6.94 -4.42
C LEU A 156 8.00 7.50 -4.31
N PRO A 157 7.37 7.45 -3.12
CA PRO A 157 6.02 7.94 -2.95
C PRO A 157 5.97 9.46 -3.08
N SER A 158 4.91 9.96 -3.70
CA SER A 158 4.78 11.40 -4.00
C SER A 158 4.70 12.30 -2.77
N THR A 159 4.50 11.70 -1.60
CA THR A 159 4.36 12.36 -0.30
C THR A 159 5.62 12.33 0.55
N LEU A 160 6.67 11.64 0.09
CA LEU A 160 7.89 11.44 0.86
C LEU A 160 8.53 12.79 1.22
N ALA A 161 8.71 13.03 2.51
CA ALA A 161 9.29 14.26 3.04
C ALA A 161 10.75 14.05 3.45
N SER A 162 11.14 12.86 3.89
CA SER A 162 12.51 12.59 4.32
C SER A 162 13.04 11.21 3.94
N ILE A 163 14.33 11.14 3.64
CA ILE A 163 15.07 9.89 3.43
C ILE A 163 16.30 9.88 4.32
N THR A 164 16.48 8.81 5.08
CA THR A 164 17.72 8.49 5.78
C THR A 164 18.30 7.20 5.19
N PHE A 165 19.47 7.32 4.58
CA PHE A 165 20.20 6.18 4.05
C PHE A 165 20.93 5.42 5.16
N SER A 166 20.98 4.09 5.03
CA SER A 166 21.71 3.23 5.95
C SER A 166 23.19 3.63 6.05
N LYS A 167 23.83 3.33 7.19
CA LYS A 167 25.27 3.62 7.41
C LYS A 167 26.20 3.03 6.34
N TRP A 168 25.76 2.01 5.61
CA TRP A 168 26.52 1.31 4.58
C TRP A 168 26.17 1.73 3.15
N PHE A 169 25.18 2.61 2.97
CA PHE A 169 24.78 3.10 1.66
C PHE A 169 25.95 3.83 0.99
N ASN A 170 26.33 3.37 -0.21
CA ASN A 170 27.36 3.99 -1.03
C ASN A 170 27.11 3.70 -2.52
N ARG A 171 25.89 4.00 -2.98
CA ARG A 171 25.45 3.81 -4.37
C ARG A 171 25.18 5.15 -5.02
N SER A 172 25.42 5.26 -6.32
CA SER A 172 25.10 6.48 -7.08
C SER A 172 23.58 6.73 -7.07
N LEU A 173 23.20 8.01 -6.98
CA LEU A 173 21.81 8.47 -7.03
C LEU A 173 21.44 9.09 -8.38
N ALA A 174 22.31 9.04 -9.39
CA ALA A 174 22.11 9.72 -10.68
C ALA A 174 20.84 9.29 -11.42
N THR A 175 20.33 8.07 -11.17
CA THR A 175 19.12 7.54 -11.79
C THR A 175 17.88 7.68 -10.92
N VAL A 176 18.02 8.15 -9.67
CA VAL A 176 16.90 8.26 -8.74
C VAL A 176 16.08 9.50 -9.04
N VAL A 177 14.76 9.32 -9.14
CA VAL A 177 13.81 10.43 -9.28
C VAL A 177 13.23 10.74 -7.91
N PHE A 178 13.67 11.85 -7.33
CA PHE A 178 13.14 12.31 -6.05
C PHE A 178 11.79 13.02 -6.21
N PRO A 179 10.83 12.80 -5.29
CA PRO A 179 9.54 13.47 -5.33
C PRO A 179 9.69 14.95 -4.94
N GLY A 180 8.85 15.81 -5.50
CA GLY A 180 8.87 17.25 -5.22
C GLY A 180 8.54 17.63 -3.78
N SER A 181 7.96 16.70 -3.00
CA SER A 181 7.68 16.85 -1.57
C SER A 181 8.91 16.68 -0.67
N LEU A 182 10.01 16.13 -1.18
CA LEU A 182 11.16 15.76 -0.37
C LEU A 182 11.84 17.01 0.21
N ARG A 183 11.99 17.05 1.53
CA ARG A 183 12.55 18.16 2.30
C ARG A 183 13.90 17.85 2.93
N SER A 184 14.19 16.60 3.27
CA SER A 184 15.50 16.24 3.83
C SER A 184 16.08 14.93 3.30
N ILE A 185 17.40 14.93 3.10
CA ILE A 185 18.20 13.74 2.82
C ILE A 185 19.33 13.63 3.83
N THR A 186 19.40 12.50 4.52
CA THR A 186 20.50 12.15 5.41
C THR A 186 21.25 10.96 4.83
N PHE A 187 22.52 11.16 4.50
CA PHE A 187 23.41 10.11 4.01
C PHE A 187 24.06 9.34 5.15
N GLY A 188 24.18 8.02 4.97
CA GLY A 188 24.92 7.18 5.90
C GLY A 188 26.43 7.40 5.83
N ASP A 189 27.13 6.91 6.85
CA ASP A 189 28.56 7.16 7.06
C ASP A 189 29.45 6.86 5.84
N ARG A 190 29.15 5.79 5.11
CA ARG A 190 29.97 5.26 4.01
C ARG A 190 29.71 5.94 2.66
N PHE A 191 28.73 6.83 2.56
CA PHE A 191 28.41 7.48 1.30
C PHE A 191 29.56 8.39 0.87
N ASN A 192 30.13 8.10 -0.30
CA ASN A 192 31.19 8.89 -0.91
C ASN A 192 31.13 8.82 -2.45
N GLN A 193 29.92 8.96 -3.01
CA GLN A 193 29.69 9.01 -4.46
C GLN A 193 29.57 10.46 -4.92
N GLY A 194 29.97 10.73 -6.17
CA GLY A 194 29.74 12.01 -6.84
C GLY A 194 28.24 12.33 -6.94
N LEU A 195 27.92 13.61 -6.97
CA LEU A 195 26.55 14.14 -6.98
C LEU A 195 26.26 15.02 -8.20
N GLU A 196 27.21 15.19 -9.12
CA GLU A 196 27.11 16.06 -10.30
C GLU A 196 25.93 15.70 -11.22
N ASP A 197 25.55 14.44 -11.28
CA ASP A 197 24.42 13.94 -12.09
C ASP A 197 23.13 13.77 -11.28
N VAL A 198 23.12 14.13 -10.00
CA VAL A 198 21.96 13.95 -9.13
C VAL A 198 21.02 15.13 -9.26
N LYS A 199 19.75 14.84 -9.54
CA LYS A 199 18.70 15.84 -9.68
C LYS A 199 17.92 15.98 -8.38
N PHE A 200 18.36 16.89 -7.51
CA PHE A 200 17.62 17.21 -6.29
C PHE A 200 16.31 17.95 -6.61
N PRO A 201 15.22 17.69 -5.86
CA PRO A 201 13.98 18.44 -6.03
C PRO A 201 14.15 19.86 -5.48
N GLY A 202 13.55 20.85 -6.15
CA GLY A 202 13.77 22.26 -5.82
C GLY A 202 13.39 22.66 -4.38
N GLY A 203 12.44 21.93 -3.77
CA GLY A 203 12.00 22.15 -2.39
C GLY A 203 12.82 21.45 -1.31
N LEU A 204 13.95 20.81 -1.65
CA LEU A 204 14.81 20.14 -0.67
C LEU A 204 15.53 21.17 0.19
N GLN A 205 15.36 21.06 1.52
CA GLN A 205 15.81 22.05 2.50
C GLN A 205 17.05 21.62 3.26
N SER A 206 17.27 20.31 3.42
CA SER A 206 18.39 19.80 4.22
C SER A 206 19.09 18.63 3.54
N ILE A 207 20.42 18.71 3.46
CA ILE A 207 21.31 17.62 3.07
C ILE A 207 22.34 17.44 4.18
N ALA A 208 22.39 16.24 4.76
CA ALA A 208 23.40 15.88 5.76
C ALA A 208 24.25 14.72 5.24
N PHE A 209 25.57 14.94 5.14
CA PHE A 209 26.53 13.92 4.75
C PHE A 209 27.07 13.13 5.93
N GLY A 210 27.31 11.84 5.68
CA GLY A 210 27.94 10.93 6.62
C GLY A 210 29.44 11.19 6.82
N ARG A 211 30.04 10.45 7.76
CA ARG A 211 31.43 10.63 8.22
C ARG A 211 32.49 10.66 7.12
N PHE A 212 32.34 9.89 6.05
CA PHE A 212 33.39 9.66 5.04
C PHE A 212 33.15 10.36 3.70
N PHE A 213 32.17 11.26 3.59
CA PHE A 213 31.93 12.01 2.36
C PHE A 213 33.06 13.02 2.11
N ASP A 214 33.69 12.91 0.93
CA ASP A 214 34.81 13.77 0.51
C ASP A 214 34.78 13.98 -1.03
N GLN A 215 33.61 14.32 -1.58
CA GLN A 215 33.45 14.66 -2.99
C GLN A 215 33.24 16.17 -3.17
N SER A 216 33.78 16.73 -4.25
CA SER A 216 33.59 18.15 -4.58
C SER A 216 32.15 18.44 -4.97
N LEU A 217 31.62 19.58 -4.48
CA LEU A 217 30.29 20.06 -4.84
C LEU A 217 30.30 21.10 -5.97
N ALA A 218 31.46 21.44 -6.55
CA ALA A 218 31.59 22.55 -7.52
C ALA A 218 30.82 22.35 -8.84
N LYS A 219 30.36 21.12 -9.12
CA LYS A 219 29.52 20.78 -10.29
C LYS A 219 28.13 20.30 -9.91
N VAL A 220 27.77 20.40 -8.64
CA VAL A 220 26.50 19.89 -8.11
C VAL A 220 25.49 21.02 -8.12
N ALA A 221 24.37 20.81 -8.79
CA ALA A 221 23.23 21.73 -8.75
C ALA A 221 22.49 21.54 -7.41
N LEU A 222 22.86 22.35 -6.40
CA LEU A 222 22.16 22.36 -5.12
C LEU A 222 20.74 22.93 -5.28
N PRO A 223 19.76 22.43 -4.52
CA PRO A 223 18.36 22.85 -4.65
C PRO A 223 18.18 24.29 -4.16
N ALA A 224 17.27 25.03 -4.82
CA ALA A 224 17.09 26.46 -4.57
C ALA A 224 16.65 26.78 -3.13
N ASP A 225 15.90 25.87 -2.48
CA ASP A 225 15.39 26.06 -1.11
C ASP A 225 16.32 25.47 -0.03
N LEU A 226 17.57 25.08 -0.35
CA LEU A 226 18.48 24.47 0.63
C LEU A 226 18.81 25.47 1.74
N GLN A 227 18.55 25.08 2.99
CA GLN A 227 18.83 25.87 4.18
C GLN A 227 20.00 25.27 4.97
N ASP A 228 20.08 23.94 5.01
CA ASP A 228 21.06 23.21 5.80
C ASP A 228 21.89 22.28 4.93
N LEU A 229 23.20 22.51 4.92
CA LEU A 229 24.20 21.63 4.30
C LEU A 229 25.23 21.22 5.35
N THR A 230 25.15 19.98 5.81
CA THR A 230 26.03 19.45 6.86
C THR A 230 27.04 18.47 6.29
N PHE A 231 28.31 18.65 6.64
CA PHE A 231 29.39 17.75 6.25
C PHE A 231 29.88 16.89 7.42
N GLY A 232 30.35 15.68 7.07
CA GLY A 232 31.03 14.79 8.00
C GLY A 232 32.50 15.16 8.24
N PHE A 233 33.12 14.44 9.17
CA PHE A 233 34.50 14.68 9.62
C PHE A 233 35.55 14.65 8.49
N ALA A 234 35.37 13.81 7.47
CA ALA A 234 36.37 13.60 6.43
C ALA A 234 36.33 14.63 5.29
N PHE A 235 35.34 15.52 5.24
CA PHE A 235 35.19 16.45 4.12
C PHE A 235 36.36 17.43 4.06
N ASN A 236 37.13 17.40 2.97
CA ASN A 236 38.31 18.22 2.76
C ASN A 236 38.42 18.74 1.31
N GLN A 237 37.29 19.14 0.74
CA GLN A 237 37.22 19.73 -0.60
C GLN A 237 37.10 21.25 -0.52
N SER A 238 37.63 21.96 -1.52
CA SER A 238 37.41 23.40 -1.64
C SER A 238 35.92 23.69 -1.90
N MET A 239 35.42 24.76 -1.28
CA MET A 239 34.10 25.32 -1.56
C MET A 239 34.13 26.37 -2.68
N ASP A 240 35.30 26.62 -3.28
CA ASP A 240 35.43 27.52 -4.42
C ASP A 240 34.61 27.01 -5.61
N GLY A 241 33.78 27.88 -6.18
CA GLY A 241 32.90 27.55 -7.31
C GLY A 241 31.67 26.72 -6.94
N VAL A 242 31.41 26.47 -5.65
CA VAL A 242 30.14 25.90 -5.20
C VAL A 242 29.09 27.01 -5.16
N GLU A 243 28.02 26.86 -5.96
CA GLU A 243 26.87 27.75 -5.94
C GLU A 243 25.95 27.37 -4.78
N LEU A 244 26.06 28.11 -3.66
CA LEU A 244 25.13 27.96 -2.54
C LEU A 244 23.85 28.78 -2.81
N PRO A 245 22.66 28.23 -2.53
CA PRO A 245 21.42 28.99 -2.58
C PRO A 245 21.42 30.13 -1.54
N GLY A 246 20.74 31.22 -1.88
CA GLY A 246 20.75 32.49 -1.12
C GLY A 246 19.55 32.68 -0.22
#